data_AF-A0A497UWE6-F1
#
_entry.id   AF-A0A497UWE6-F1
#
_cell.length_a   1.000
_cell.length_b   1.000
_cell.length_c   1.000
_cell.angle_alpha   90.00
_cell.angle_beta   90.00
_cell.angle_gamma   90.00
#
_symmetry.space_group_name_H-M   'P 1'
#
loop_
_entity.id
_entity.type
_entity.pdbx_description
1 polymer ?
#
loop_
_entity_poly.entity_id
_entity_poly.type
_entity_poly.pdbx_seq_one_letter_code
_entity_poly.pdbx_strand_id
1 'polypeptide(L)'
;MEFTIKGEFYSGLNVYKNNELLLYSKFNHRWFRGDLISVFDKDDNLLIEVSESGMWDDKYLIRYQNKDLLATILFLSRNEIMFSGNIKFKLSQTWIILLNPFAKIYYEEKEIARVNLKRFMTIRQFSLQLKDENFIYIDNLLIYFLLNQTSNNFG
;
A
#
# COMPACT_ATOMS: atom_id res chain seq x y z
N MET A 1 -8.21 -16.07 0.73
CA MET A 1 -7.78 -15.30 -0.47
C MET A 1 -6.38 -14.72 -0.28
N GLU A 2 -5.51 -14.86 -1.28
CA GLU A 2 -4.10 -14.42 -1.22
C GLU A 2 -3.73 -13.52 -2.41
N PHE A 3 -2.90 -12.52 -2.16
CA PHE A 3 -2.32 -11.62 -3.14
C PHE A 3 -0.79 -11.66 -3.07
N THR A 4 -0.15 -11.71 -4.23
CA THR A 4 1.31 -11.57 -4.33
C THR A 4 1.64 -10.16 -4.75
N ILE A 5 2.46 -9.47 -3.96
CA ILE A 5 2.86 -8.09 -4.24
C ILE A 5 4.37 -8.08 -4.39
N LYS A 6 4.89 -7.63 -5.54
CA LYS A 6 6.33 -7.68 -5.80
C LYS A 6 6.83 -6.52 -6.64
N GLY A 7 8.06 -6.13 -6.40
CA GLY A 7 8.75 -5.10 -7.19
C GLY A 7 10.18 -4.90 -6.71
N GLU A 8 10.95 -4.18 -7.51
CA GLU A 8 12.32 -3.83 -7.16
C GLU A 8 12.34 -2.66 -6.17
N PHE A 9 13.48 -2.46 -5.52
CA PHE A 9 13.70 -1.22 -4.77
C PHE A 9 13.67 -0.03 -5.71
N TYR A 10 13.05 1.07 -5.26
CA TYR A 10 12.97 2.33 -6.01
C TYR A 10 12.21 2.31 -7.36
N SER A 11 11.60 1.19 -7.77
CA SER A 11 10.81 1.11 -9.01
C SER A 11 9.29 1.18 -8.78
N GLY A 12 8.83 0.71 -7.62
CA GLY A 12 7.42 0.54 -7.27
C GLY A 12 7.04 -0.92 -7.00
N LEU A 13 5.75 -1.22 -6.90
CA LEU A 13 5.23 -2.54 -6.56
C LEU A 13 4.07 -2.92 -7.48
N ASN A 14 3.98 -4.21 -7.83
CA ASN A 14 2.89 -4.77 -8.62
C ASN A 14 2.08 -5.74 -7.77
N VAL A 15 0.76 -5.66 -7.82
CA VAL A 15 -0.18 -6.52 -7.09
C VAL A 15 -0.77 -7.55 -8.04
N TYR A 16 -0.65 -8.83 -7.67
CA TYR A 16 -1.16 -9.95 -8.44
C TYR A 16 -2.13 -10.79 -7.62
N LYS A 17 -3.16 -11.31 -8.30
CA LYS A 17 -4.03 -12.40 -7.81
C LYS A 17 -4.11 -13.46 -8.89
N ASN A 18 -3.85 -14.72 -8.56
CA ASN A 18 -3.85 -15.82 -9.54
C ASN A 18 -3.00 -15.52 -10.80
N ASN A 19 -1.84 -14.88 -10.63
CA ASN A 19 -0.95 -14.41 -11.70
C ASN A 19 -1.49 -13.29 -12.61
N GLU A 20 -2.67 -12.75 -12.35
CA GLU A 20 -3.21 -11.59 -13.05
C GLU A 20 -2.83 -10.30 -12.32
N LEU A 21 -2.35 -9.30 -13.06
CA LEU A 21 -2.06 -7.97 -12.54
C LEU A 21 -3.39 -7.26 -12.22
N LEU A 22 -3.50 -6.71 -11.01
CA LEU A 22 -4.66 -5.95 -10.58
C LEU A 22 -4.37 -4.45 -10.51
N LEU A 23 -3.26 -4.12 -9.83
CA LEU A 23 -2.84 -2.75 -9.55
C LEU A 23 -1.31 -2.70 -9.58
N TYR A 24 -0.76 -1.53 -9.86
CA TYR A 24 0.66 -1.30 -9.67
C TYR A 24 0.94 0.10 -9.16
N SER A 25 2.11 0.29 -8.57
CA SER A 25 2.61 1.60 -8.16
C SER A 25 3.91 1.93 -8.88
N LYS A 26 4.15 3.23 -9.06
CA LYS A 26 5.42 3.78 -9.50
C LYS A 26 5.98 4.67 -8.40
N PHE A 27 7.30 4.61 -8.24
CA PHE A 27 8.04 5.47 -7.32
C PHE A 27 8.89 6.45 -8.12
N ASN A 28 8.83 7.73 -7.76
CA ASN A 28 9.68 8.76 -8.35
C ASN A 28 10.35 9.53 -7.22
N HIS A 29 11.66 9.31 -7.06
CA HIS A 29 12.46 10.00 -6.07
C HIS A 29 12.70 11.44 -6.51
N ARG A 30 12.23 12.41 -5.73
CA ARG A 30 12.36 13.84 -6.05
C ARG A 30 13.08 14.54 -4.93
N TRP A 31 14.40 14.59 -5.05
CA TRP A 31 15.30 15.35 -4.19
C TRP A 31 14.68 16.73 -3.86
N PHE A 32 14.61 17.07 -2.57
CA PHE A 32 14.08 18.33 -2.01
C PHE A 32 12.58 18.62 -2.17
N ARG A 33 11.82 17.84 -2.96
CA ARG A 33 10.37 18.07 -3.20
C ARG A 33 9.45 17.01 -2.64
N GLY A 34 10.02 16.02 -1.95
CA GLY A 34 9.29 14.87 -1.45
C GLY A 34 9.03 13.83 -2.54
N ASP A 35 9.29 12.59 -2.19
CA ASP A 35 9.12 11.45 -3.09
C ASP A 35 7.67 11.28 -3.48
N LEU A 36 7.47 10.83 -4.70
CA LEU A 36 6.16 10.72 -5.31
C LEU A 36 5.81 9.26 -5.55
N ILE A 37 4.61 8.90 -5.12
CA ILE A 37 4.05 7.56 -5.26
C ILE A 37 2.76 7.71 -6.05
N SER A 38 2.70 7.01 -7.18
CA SER A 38 1.51 6.96 -8.02
C SER A 38 1.00 5.53 -8.08
N VAL A 39 -0.30 5.32 -7.99
CA VAL A 39 -0.95 4.01 -8.08
C VAL A 39 -1.88 3.99 -9.28
N PHE A 40 -1.79 2.92 -10.06
CA PHE A 40 -2.50 2.68 -11.30
C PHE A 40 -3.26 1.36 -11.21
N ASP A 41 -4.33 1.25 -11.99
CA ASP A 41 -4.94 -0.04 -12.29
C ASP A 41 -4.19 -0.79 -13.40
N LYS A 42 -4.68 -1.97 -13.74
CA LYS A 42 -4.14 -2.81 -14.82
C LYS A 42 -4.26 -2.20 -16.22
N ASP A 43 -5.11 -1.20 -16.40
CA ASP A 43 -5.43 -0.55 -17.68
C ASP A 43 -4.71 0.82 -17.79
N ASP A 44 -3.69 1.04 -16.95
CA ASP A 44 -2.87 2.25 -16.85
C ASP A 44 -3.62 3.53 -16.41
N ASN A 45 -4.82 3.41 -15.86
CA ASN A 45 -5.53 4.55 -15.29
C ASN A 45 -4.89 4.95 -13.97
N LEU A 46 -4.50 6.23 -13.84
CA LEU A 46 -4.01 6.78 -12.58
C LEU A 46 -5.18 6.86 -11.58
N LEU A 47 -5.05 6.15 -10.46
CA LEU A 47 -6.05 6.15 -9.39
C LEU A 47 -5.74 7.22 -8.35
N ILE A 48 -4.48 7.30 -7.94
CA ILE A 48 -4.02 8.24 -6.92
C ILE A 48 -2.54 8.56 -7.08
N GLU A 49 -2.19 9.79 -6.73
CA GLU A 49 -0.81 10.23 -6.57
C GLU A 49 -0.64 10.98 -5.24
N VAL A 50 0.38 10.60 -4.50
CA VAL A 50 0.74 11.25 -3.22
C VAL A 50 2.21 11.64 -3.23
N SER A 51 2.54 12.67 -2.46
CA SER A 51 3.92 12.99 -2.12
C SER A 51 4.16 12.85 -0.64
N GLU A 52 5.29 12.25 -0.24
CA GLU A 52 5.74 12.28 1.16
C GLU A 52 6.07 13.73 1.56
N SER A 53 5.52 14.18 2.69
CA SER A 53 5.79 15.51 3.22
C SER A 53 7.16 15.57 3.90
N GLY A 54 8.23 15.77 3.14
CA GLY A 54 9.56 16.08 3.68
C GLY A 54 10.12 15.05 4.69
N MET A 55 11.27 15.38 5.28
CA MET A 55 12.07 14.44 6.09
C MET A 55 11.52 14.20 7.51
N TRP A 56 10.47 14.91 7.94
CA TRP A 56 10.03 14.97 9.35
C TRP A 56 8.51 14.87 9.57
N ASP A 57 7.69 14.75 8.53
CA ASP A 57 6.23 14.65 8.66
C ASP A 57 5.74 13.29 8.12
N ASP A 58 5.02 12.55 8.96
CA ASP A 58 4.49 11.20 8.68
C ASP A 58 3.25 11.20 7.78
N LYS A 59 2.96 12.36 7.19
CA LYS A 59 1.78 12.58 6.35
C LYS A 59 2.12 12.44 4.88
N TYR A 60 1.11 12.00 4.14
CA TYR A 60 1.15 12.06 2.69
C TYR A 60 0.30 13.24 2.24
N LEU A 61 0.81 14.00 1.28
CA LEU A 61 0.03 15.03 0.59
C LEU A 61 -0.55 14.42 -0.68
N ILE A 62 -1.88 14.33 -0.76
CA ILE A 62 -2.59 13.88 -1.97
C ILE A 62 -2.42 14.96 -3.05
N ARG A 63 -1.80 14.59 -4.17
CA ARG A 63 -1.57 15.47 -5.34
C ARG A 63 -2.64 15.29 -6.39
N TYR A 64 -3.08 14.05 -6.57
CA TYR A 64 -4.15 13.70 -7.48
C TYR A 64 -4.93 12.53 -6.92
N GLN A 65 -6.24 12.52 -7.18
CA GLN A 65 -7.10 11.39 -6.93
C GLN A 65 -8.20 11.33 -7.99
N ASN A 66 -8.36 10.15 -8.60
CA ASN A 66 -9.47 9.87 -9.50
C ASN A 66 -10.74 9.58 -8.69
N LYS A 67 -11.72 10.47 -8.74
CA LYS A 67 -12.96 10.35 -7.95
C LYS A 67 -13.96 9.34 -8.53
N ASP A 68 -13.82 9.00 -9.81
CA ASP A 68 -14.73 8.09 -10.51
C ASP A 68 -14.33 6.62 -10.28
N LEU A 69 -13.04 6.37 -10.09
CA LEU A 69 -12.47 5.03 -9.91
C LEU A 69 -12.07 4.70 -8.47
N LEU A 70 -11.97 5.70 -7.59
CA LEU A 70 -11.52 5.52 -6.21
C LEU A 70 -12.35 6.33 -5.22
N ALA A 71 -12.81 5.66 -4.15
CA ALA A 71 -13.46 6.31 -3.01
C ALA A 71 -12.61 7.46 -2.47
N THR A 72 -13.23 8.60 -2.14
CA THR A 72 -12.51 9.82 -1.72
C THR A 72 -11.66 9.53 -0.49
N ILE A 73 -10.34 9.78 -0.53
CA ILE A 73 -9.50 9.65 0.66
C ILE A 73 -9.62 10.92 1.48
N LEU A 74 -10.03 10.76 2.74
CA LEU A 74 -10.18 11.85 3.69
C LEU A 74 -8.91 12.07 4.50
N PHE A 75 -8.14 11.00 4.75
CA PHE A 75 -6.93 11.05 5.54
C PHE A 75 -5.96 9.93 5.13
N LEU A 76 -4.67 10.24 5.12
CA LEU A 76 -3.60 9.28 4.81
C LEU A 76 -2.33 9.61 5.60
N SER A 77 -1.81 8.61 6.30
CA SER A 77 -0.52 8.61 7.00
C SER A 77 0.19 7.26 6.83
N ARG A 78 1.41 7.13 7.37
CA ARG A 78 2.18 5.86 7.34
C ARG A 78 1.44 4.65 7.95
N ASN A 79 0.54 4.89 8.91
CA ASN A 79 -0.08 3.81 9.70
C ASN A 79 -1.61 3.75 9.56
N GLU A 80 -2.21 4.70 8.86
CA GLU A 80 -3.66 4.80 8.76
C GLU A 80 -4.11 5.45 7.46
N ILE A 81 -5.23 4.99 6.92
CA ILE A 81 -5.97 5.63 5.83
C ILE A 81 -7.45 5.65 6.18
N MET A 82 -8.14 6.70 5.74
CA MET A 82 -9.58 6.82 5.85
C MET A 82 -10.17 7.26 4.51
N PHE A 83 -11.13 6.49 4.02
CA PHE A 83 -11.91 6.83 2.83
C PHE A 83 -13.29 7.39 3.24
N SER A 84 -13.96 8.05 2.29
CA SER A 84 -15.37 8.41 2.39
C SER A 84 -16.22 7.18 2.68
N GLY A 85 -17.25 7.32 3.52
CA GLY A 85 -18.05 6.19 3.99
C GLY A 85 -17.52 5.51 5.24
N ASN A 86 -16.62 6.18 6.00
CA ASN A 86 -16.03 5.70 7.24
C ASN A 86 -15.19 4.41 7.12
N ILE A 87 -14.72 4.08 5.91
CA ILE A 87 -13.82 2.94 5.69
C ILE A 87 -12.43 3.33 6.18
N LYS A 88 -11.98 2.71 7.26
CA LYS A 88 -10.71 3.02 7.92
C LYS A 88 -9.85 1.77 8.06
N PHE A 89 -8.63 1.86 7.52
CA PHE A 89 -7.62 0.82 7.71
C PHE A 89 -6.48 1.31 8.58
N LYS A 90 -5.99 0.42 9.43
CA LYS A 90 -4.76 0.63 10.21
C LYS A 90 -3.77 -0.47 9.92
N LEU A 91 -2.53 -0.09 9.68
CA LEU A 91 -1.41 -1.02 9.55
C LEU A 91 -0.67 -1.08 10.89
N SER A 92 -0.64 -2.27 11.50
CA SER A 92 0.22 -2.55 12.64
C SER A 92 1.37 -3.42 12.17
N GLN A 93 2.57 -2.86 12.18
CA GLN A 93 3.77 -3.59 11.81
C GLN A 93 4.46 -4.06 13.09
N THR A 94 4.60 -5.38 13.26
CA THR A 94 5.37 -5.96 14.37
C THR A 94 6.70 -6.46 13.82
N TRP A 95 7.68 -5.57 13.67
CA TRP A 95 9.03 -5.94 13.23
C TRP A 95 9.83 -6.46 14.42
N ILE A 96 9.56 -7.70 14.86
CA ILE A 96 10.57 -8.41 15.66
C ILE A 96 11.58 -8.95 14.63
N ILE A 97 12.66 -8.19 14.44
CA ILE A 97 13.71 -8.34 13.41
C ILE A 97 14.29 -9.78 13.32
N LEU A 98 14.11 -10.61 14.35
CA LEU A 98 14.70 -11.94 14.46
C LEU A 98 13.78 -13.10 14.04
N LEU A 99 12.48 -12.90 13.79
CA LEU A 99 11.53 -13.98 13.51
C LEU A 99 10.51 -13.58 12.42
N ASN A 100 10.86 -13.78 11.15
CA ASN A 100 9.96 -13.70 9.99
C ASN A 100 8.99 -12.48 10.01
N PRO A 101 9.43 -11.28 9.58
CA PRO A 101 8.68 -10.05 9.76
C PRO A 101 7.31 -10.14 9.06
N PHE A 102 6.25 -9.96 9.85
CA PHE A 102 4.89 -9.86 9.37
C PHE A 102 4.24 -8.56 9.83
N ALA A 103 3.33 -8.05 9.01
CA ALA A 103 2.44 -6.96 9.39
C ALA A 103 1.00 -7.47 9.45
N LYS A 104 0.19 -6.79 10.25
CA LYS A 104 -1.24 -7.05 10.38
C LYS A 104 -2.00 -5.81 9.92
N ILE A 105 -3.06 -6.02 9.15
CA ILE A 105 -3.95 -4.95 8.72
C ILE A 105 -5.28 -5.10 9.45
N TYR A 106 -5.77 -3.99 9.97
CA TYR A 106 -7.00 -3.91 10.75
C TYR A 106 -8.01 -3.03 10.03
N TYR A 107 -9.27 -3.46 10.08
CA TYR A 107 -10.46 -2.68 9.72
C TYR A 107 -11.41 -2.72 10.91
N GLU A 108 -11.84 -1.55 11.40
CA GLU A 108 -12.70 -1.45 12.60
C GLU A 108 -12.18 -2.29 13.78
N GLU A 109 -10.88 -2.20 14.06
CA GLU A 109 -10.19 -2.94 15.15
C GLU A 109 -10.13 -4.47 14.98
N LYS A 110 -10.76 -5.02 13.94
CA LYS A 110 -10.66 -6.42 13.56
C LYS A 110 -9.47 -6.63 12.62
N GLU A 111 -8.60 -7.59 12.95
CA GLU A 111 -7.53 -8.01 12.03
C GLU A 111 -8.16 -8.68 10.80
N ILE A 112 -7.98 -8.08 9.62
CA ILE A 112 -8.55 -8.56 8.35
C ILE A 112 -7.52 -9.20 7.43
N ALA A 113 -6.24 -8.86 7.59
CA ALA A 113 -5.18 -9.38 6.74
C ALA A 113 -3.87 -9.55 7.50
N ARG A 114 -3.06 -10.51 7.05
CA ARG A 114 -1.66 -10.67 7.44
C ARG A 114 -0.79 -10.51 6.20
N VAL A 115 0.31 -9.78 6.35
CA VAL A 115 1.29 -9.54 5.31
C VAL A 115 2.59 -10.20 5.73
N ASN A 116 3.08 -11.14 4.94
CA ASN A 116 4.38 -11.77 5.14
C ASN A 116 5.37 -11.20 4.14
N LEU A 117 6.53 -10.76 4.60
CA LEU A 117 7.61 -10.27 3.75
C LEU A 117 8.57 -11.40 3.40
N LYS A 118 8.73 -11.69 2.10
CA LYS A 118 9.78 -12.52 1.54
C LYS A 118 10.85 -11.61 0.94
N ARG A 119 12.01 -11.51 1.59
CA ARG A 119 13.16 -10.74 1.08
C ARG A 119 14.03 -11.64 0.20
N PHE A 120 14.24 -11.24 -1.06
CA PHE A 120 15.20 -11.88 -1.96
C PHE A 120 16.10 -10.81 -2.58
N MET A 121 17.32 -10.64 -2.06
CA MET A 121 18.31 -9.65 -2.52
C MET A 121 17.71 -8.26 -2.79
N THR A 122 17.46 -7.92 -4.06
CA THR A 122 16.96 -6.63 -4.56
C THR A 122 15.46 -6.61 -4.83
N ILE A 123 14.78 -7.75 -4.67
CA ILE A 123 13.34 -7.89 -4.90
C ILE A 123 12.63 -7.89 -3.55
N ARG A 124 11.66 -6.98 -3.42
CA ARG A 124 10.68 -6.98 -2.34
C ARG A 124 9.49 -7.81 -2.79
N GLN A 125 9.17 -8.86 -2.04
CA GLN A 125 7.95 -9.64 -2.27
C GLN A 125 7.15 -9.76 -0.98
N PHE A 126 5.87 -9.45 -1.04
CA PHE A 126 4.92 -9.60 0.04
C PHE A 126 3.85 -10.63 -0.37
N SER A 127 3.42 -11.44 0.60
CA SER A 127 2.21 -12.25 0.51
C SER A 127 1.19 -11.62 1.45
N LEU A 128 0.11 -11.07 0.88
CA LEU A 128 -1.01 -10.52 1.63
C LEU A 128 -2.12 -11.56 1.67
N GLN A 129 -2.43 -12.05 2.87
CA GLN A 129 -3.42 -13.08 3.12
C GLN A 129 -4.62 -12.44 3.83
N LEU A 130 -5.77 -12.41 3.15
CA LEU A 130 -7.03 -12.00 3.75
C LEU A 130 -7.60 -13.12 4.61
N LYS A 131 -8.16 -12.76 5.77
CA LYS A 131 -8.91 -13.69 6.62
C LYS A 131 -10.32 -13.97 6.10
N ASP A 132 -10.90 -13.02 5.40
CA ASP A 132 -12.23 -13.12 4.81
C ASP A 132 -12.13 -12.99 3.29
N GLU A 133 -12.62 -13.99 2.57
CA GLU A 133 -12.57 -14.02 1.10
C GLU A 133 -13.60 -13.10 0.47
N ASN A 134 -14.66 -12.74 1.20
CA ASN A 134 -15.72 -11.86 0.73
C ASN A 134 -15.52 -10.41 1.18
N PHE A 135 -14.28 -10.04 1.54
CA PHE A 135 -13.98 -8.69 2.00
C PHE A 135 -14.20 -7.65 0.88
N ILE A 136 -15.25 -6.86 1.02
CA ILE A 136 -15.76 -5.97 -0.05
C ILE A 136 -14.86 -4.75 -0.33
N TYR A 137 -13.96 -4.38 0.58
CA TYR A 137 -13.10 -3.20 0.44
C TYR A 137 -11.67 -3.56 0.02
N ILE A 138 -11.53 -4.61 -0.80
CA ILE A 138 -10.23 -5.14 -1.17
C ILE A 138 -9.40 -4.15 -2.00
N ASP A 139 -10.02 -3.43 -2.94
CA ASP A 139 -9.28 -2.47 -3.77
C ASP A 139 -8.73 -1.31 -2.92
N ASN A 140 -9.55 -0.78 -2.00
CA ASN A 140 -9.13 0.24 -1.04
C ASN A 140 -7.95 -0.26 -0.17
N LEU A 141 -8.00 -1.52 0.27
CA LEU A 141 -6.94 -2.14 1.07
C LEU A 141 -5.63 -2.27 0.26
N LEU A 142 -5.71 -2.71 -1.00
CA LEU A 142 -4.54 -2.88 -1.86
C LEU A 142 -3.91 -1.53 -2.20
N ILE A 143 -4.71 -0.50 -2.47
CA ILE A 143 -4.23 0.87 -2.70
C ILE A 143 -3.52 1.40 -1.45
N TYR A 144 -4.13 1.24 -0.27
CA TYR A 144 -3.51 1.60 1.00
C TYR A 144 -2.15 0.91 1.21
N PHE A 145 -2.09 -0.38 0.90
CA PHE A 145 -0.87 -1.16 1.01
C PHE A 145 0.22 -0.65 0.05
N LEU A 146 -0.12 -0.41 -1.21
CA LEU A 146 0.80 0.14 -2.20
C LEU A 146 1.33 1.50 -1.77
N LEU A 147 0.47 2.42 -1.34
CA LEU A 147 0.88 3.75 -0.88
C LEU A 147 1.88 3.68 0.28
N ASN A 148 1.73 2.72 1.19
CA ASN A 148 2.61 2.60 2.34
C ASN A 148 3.90 1.81 2.12
N GLN A 149 3.91 0.88 1.17
CA GLN A 149 5.06 -0.03 0.99
C GLN A 149 5.93 0.33 -0.23
N THR A 150 5.42 1.18 -1.14
CA THR A 150 6.18 1.57 -2.34
C THR A 150 7.47 2.31 -1.96
N SER A 151 7.38 3.34 -1.12
CA SER A 151 8.51 4.17 -0.67
C SER A 151 9.24 3.63 0.55
N ASN A 152 8.63 2.70 1.30
CA ASN A 152 9.20 2.21 2.54
C ASN A 152 10.43 1.34 2.26
N ASN A 153 11.60 1.97 2.41
CA ASN A 153 12.91 1.38 2.17
C ASN A 153 13.45 0.63 3.41
N PHE A 154 12.76 0.69 4.54
CA PHE A 154 13.22 0.11 5.80
C PHE A 154 12.38 -1.11 6.22
N GLY A 155 13.11 -2.12 6.67
CA GLY A 155 12.75 -2.80 7.91
C GLY A 155 13.60 -2.29 9.05
#